data_AF-A0A6M8VIB0-F1
#
_entry.id   AF-A0A6M8VIB0-F1
#
_cell.length_a   1.000
_cell.length_b   1.000
_cell.length_c   1.000
_cell.angle_alpha   90.00
_cell.angle_beta   90.00
_cell.angle_gamma   90.00
#
_symmetry.space_group_name_H-M   'P 1'
#
loop_
_entity.id
_entity.type
_entity.pdbx_description
1 polymer ?
#
loop_
_entity_poly.entity_id
_entity_poly.type
_entity_poly.pdbx_seq_one_letter_code
_entity_poly.pdbx_strand_id
1 'polypeptide(L)'
;MSKGLFANWRFRTSTPSFEPGDLVEVYLTAFDASTGEGEARIGDSVLKVSGATADQVDRLVTLRVASFDPQGARGTAAMTGD
;
A
#
# COMPACT_ATOMS: atom_id res chain seq x y z
N MET A 1 -13.57 -15.07 19.15
CA MET A 1 -13.42 -14.74 17.71
C MET A 1 -11.94 -14.71 17.40
N SER A 2 -11.44 -15.76 16.76
CA SER A 2 -10.02 -15.92 16.46
C SER A 2 -9.64 -15.00 15.31
N LYS A 3 -9.00 -13.88 15.66
CA LYS A 3 -8.45 -12.87 14.76
C LYS A 3 -7.15 -13.41 14.17
N GLY A 4 -7.23 -14.26 13.13
CA GLY A 4 -6.00 -14.92 12.66
C GLY A 4 -6.08 -15.84 11.44
N LEU A 5 -7.06 -15.72 10.54
CA LEU A 5 -7.18 -16.65 9.40
C LEU A 5 -6.95 -16.04 8.01
N PHE A 6 -6.68 -14.74 7.90
CA PHE A 6 -6.39 -14.09 6.60
C PHE A 6 -4.99 -13.45 6.51
N ALA A 7 -4.20 -13.50 7.58
CA ALA A 7 -2.94 -12.75 7.66
C ALA A 7 -1.87 -13.22 6.66
N ASN A 8 -1.88 -14.47 6.21
CA ASN A 8 -0.76 -15.05 5.45
C ASN A 8 -1.15 -15.96 4.27
N TRP A 9 -2.44 -15.97 3.85
CA TRP A 9 -2.88 -16.76 2.69
C TRP A 9 -3.49 -15.85 1.64
N ARG A 10 -2.65 -15.08 0.97
CA ARG A 10 -3.05 -14.47 -0.29
C ARG A 10 -2.57 -15.44 -1.37
N PHE A 11 -3.52 -16.07 -2.06
CA PHE A 11 -3.25 -16.70 -3.36
C PHE A 11 -2.24 -15.85 -4.13
N ARG A 12 -1.29 -16.48 -4.85
CA ARG A 12 -0.40 -15.77 -5.79
C ARG A 12 -1.23 -15.16 -6.91
N THR A 13 -1.97 -14.10 -6.60
CA THR A 13 -2.69 -13.25 -7.53
C THR A 13 -1.75 -12.13 -7.92
N SER A 14 -1.78 -11.73 -9.18
CA SER A 14 -1.03 -10.55 -9.60
C SER A 14 -1.68 -9.27 -9.07
N THR A 15 -3.00 -9.27 -8.77
CA THR A 15 -3.76 -8.12 -8.28
C THR A 15 -4.34 -8.36 -6.87
N PRO A 16 -3.54 -8.22 -5.81
CA PRO A 16 -4.04 -8.31 -4.44
C PRO A 16 -5.02 -7.16 -4.10
N SER A 17 -6.16 -7.46 -3.46
CA SER A 17 -7.10 -6.50 -2.85
C SER A 17 -6.85 -6.22 -1.36
N PHE A 18 -7.15 -5.02 -0.87
CA PHE A 18 -6.91 -4.64 0.54
C PHE A 18 -8.17 -4.09 1.20
N GLU A 19 -8.24 -4.20 2.52
CA GLU A 19 -9.30 -3.59 3.33
C GLU A 19 -8.81 -2.28 3.98
N PRO A 20 -9.70 -1.28 4.17
CA PRO A 20 -9.36 -0.10 4.97
C PRO A 20 -8.86 -0.48 6.36
N GLY A 21 -7.71 0.06 6.74
CA GLY A 21 -7.04 -0.21 8.01
C GLY A 21 -5.98 -1.29 7.95
N ASP A 22 -5.86 -2.03 6.85
CA ASP A 22 -4.75 -2.98 6.63
C ASP A 22 -3.41 -2.27 6.74
N LEU A 23 -2.46 -2.94 7.39
CA LEU A 23 -1.06 -2.55 7.41
C LEU A 23 -0.30 -3.40 6.39
N VAL A 24 0.40 -2.74 5.48
CA VAL A 24 1.18 -3.40 4.43
C VAL A 24 2.61 -2.88 4.46
N GLU A 25 3.56 -3.81 4.44
CA GLU A 25 4.99 -3.49 4.30
C GLU A 25 5.38 -3.65 2.82
N VAL A 26 5.81 -2.56 2.19
CA VAL A 26 6.03 -2.49 0.75
C VAL A 26 7.12 -1.48 0.42
N TYR A 27 7.79 -1.65 -0.72
CA TYR A 27 8.71 -0.65 -1.23
C TYR A 27 7.96 0.52 -1.87
N LEU A 28 8.33 1.75 -1.52
CA LEU A 28 7.86 2.92 -2.25
C LEU A 28 8.56 2.98 -3.61
N THR A 29 7.80 2.87 -4.69
CA THR A 29 8.34 2.76 -6.06
C THR A 29 8.49 4.10 -6.77
N ALA A 30 7.73 5.11 -6.35
CA ALA A 30 7.84 6.45 -6.91
C ALA A 30 7.39 7.53 -5.92
N PHE A 31 7.79 8.76 -6.22
CA PHE A 31 7.33 9.95 -5.51
C PHE A 31 7.15 11.09 -6.52
N ASP A 32 6.00 11.76 -6.47
CA ASP A 32 5.70 12.92 -7.28
C ASP A 32 5.84 14.19 -6.44
N ALA A 33 6.92 14.94 -6.69
CA ALA A 33 7.23 16.18 -5.97
C ALA A 33 6.23 17.31 -6.23
N SER A 34 5.42 17.24 -7.30
CA SER A 34 4.43 18.27 -7.62
C SER A 34 3.15 18.11 -6.78
N THR A 35 2.79 16.88 -6.44
CA THR A 35 1.60 16.56 -5.64
C THR A 35 1.94 16.22 -4.18
N GLY A 36 3.20 15.85 -3.90
CA GLY A 36 3.61 15.34 -2.60
C GLY A 36 3.11 13.92 -2.32
N GLU A 37 2.69 13.18 -3.36
CA GLU A 37 2.21 11.81 -3.24
C GLU A 37 3.29 10.79 -3.63
N GLY A 38 3.38 9.71 -2.86
CA GLY A 38 4.14 8.52 -3.21
C GLY A 38 3.29 7.49 -3.98
N GLU A 39 3.96 6.52 -4.59
CA GLU A 39 3.33 5.33 -5.18
C GLU A 39 4.02 4.07 -4.64
N ALA A 40 3.23 3.09 -4.23
CA ALA A 40 3.71 1.75 -3.89
C ALA A 40 2.97 0.69 -4.72
N ARG A 41 3.68 -0.38 -5.10
CA ARG A 41 3.14 -1.46 -5.94
C ARG A 41 3.28 -2.81 -5.25
N ILE A 42 2.20 -3.58 -5.24
CA ILE A 42 2.15 -4.95 -4.69
C ILE A 42 1.57 -5.84 -5.78
N GLY A 43 2.44 -6.58 -6.47
CA GLY A 43 2.08 -7.14 -7.77
C GLY A 43 1.72 -6.02 -8.75
N ASP A 44 0.54 -6.10 -9.33
CA ASP A 44 -0.05 -5.10 -10.23
C ASP A 44 -0.93 -4.09 -9.49
N SER A 45 -1.21 -4.30 -8.20
CA SER A 45 -1.99 -3.36 -7.40
C SER A 45 -1.18 -2.13 -7.04
N VAL A 46 -1.80 -0.95 -7.18
CA VAL A 46 -1.15 0.36 -6.97
C VAL A 46 -1.79 1.08 -5.80
N LEU A 47 -0.97 1.57 -4.87
CA LEU A 47 -1.40 2.42 -3.76
C LEU A 47 -0.78 3.81 -3.93
N LYS A 48 -1.62 4.84 -3.95
CA LYS A 48 -1.20 6.24 -3.77
C LYS A 48 -0.94 6.48 -2.30
N VAL A 49 0.23 7.00 -1.97
CA VAL A 49 0.73 7.13 -0.60
C VAL A 49 0.79 8.59 -0.18
N SER A 50 0.00 8.97 0.81
CA SER A 50 0.11 10.29 1.43
C SER A 50 1.14 10.29 2.57
N GLY A 51 1.80 11.44 2.78
CA GLY A 51 2.82 11.61 3.81
C GLY A 51 4.18 10.97 3.48
N ALA A 52 4.35 10.47 2.26
CA ALA A 52 5.65 9.99 1.77
C ALA A 52 6.61 11.16 1.50
N THR A 53 7.90 10.87 1.53
CA THR A 53 8.97 11.80 1.15
C THR A 53 9.83 11.21 0.03
N ALA A 54 10.48 12.07 -0.75
CA ALA A 54 11.31 11.64 -1.89
C ALA A 54 12.46 10.69 -1.49
N ASP A 55 13.00 10.80 -0.28
CA ASP A 55 14.08 9.94 0.21
C ASP A 55 13.61 8.52 0.61
N GLN A 56 12.30 8.28 0.64
CA GLN A 56 11.71 6.97 0.93
C GLN A 56 11.50 6.11 -0.32
N VAL A 57 11.73 6.65 -1.52
CA VAL A 57 11.75 5.86 -2.76
C VAL A 57 12.82 4.77 -2.65
N ASP A 58 12.50 3.57 -3.14
CA ASP A 58 13.29 2.35 -3.03
C ASP A 58 13.57 1.90 -1.59
N ARG A 59 12.83 2.42 -0.60
CA ARG A 59 12.86 1.94 0.78
C ARG A 59 11.60 1.16 1.13
N LEU A 60 11.80 0.19 2.03
CA LEU A 60 10.71 -0.56 2.64
C LEU A 60 9.99 0.34 3.65
N VAL A 61 8.69 0.52 3.47
CA VAL A 61 7.85 1.37 4.31
C VAL A 61 6.61 0.59 4.78
N THR A 62 6.10 0.94 5.95
CA THR A 62 4.80 0.43 6.42
C THR A 62 3.72 1.46 6.09
N LEU A 63 2.70 1.02 5.38
CA LEU A 63 1.58 1.84 4.96
C LEU A 63 0.30 1.35 5.62
N ARG A 64 -0.58 2.28 5.96
CA ARG A 64 -1.96 1.98 6.34
C ARG A 64 -2.89 2.27 5.18
N VAL A 65 -3.57 1.22 4.69
CA VAL A 65 -4.55 1.35 3.61
C VAL A 65 -5.74 2.17 4.10
N ALA A 66 -6.11 3.19 3.33
CA ALA A 66 -7.28 4.03 3.62
C ALA A 66 -8.49 3.61 2.78
N SER A 67 -8.28 3.28 1.50
CA SER A 67 -9.32 2.73 0.61
C SER A 67 -8.71 1.90 -0.52
N PHE A 68 -9.48 0.96 -1.07
CA PHE A 68 -9.05 0.17 -2.21
C PHE A 68 -10.24 -0.21 -3.11
N ASP A 69 -10.06 -0.05 -4.41
CA ASP A 69 -10.95 -0.53 -5.47
C ASP A 69 -10.37 -1.83 -6.06
N PRO A 70 -11.00 -3.00 -5.81
CA PRO A 70 -10.54 -4.27 -6.34
C PRO A 70 -10.75 -4.43 -7.85
N GLN A 71 -11.65 -3.68 -8.48
CA GLN A 71 -11.86 -3.76 -9.92
C GLN A 71 -10.74 -3.04 -10.69
N GLY A 72 -10.30 -1.89 -10.19
CA GLY A 72 -9.17 -1.14 -10.74
C GLY A 72 -7.79 -1.55 -10.23
N ALA A 73 -7.72 -2.43 -9.23
CA ALA A 73 -6.50 -2.75 -8.48
C ALA A 73 -5.76 -1.49 -7.96
N ARG A 74 -6.53 -0.51 -7.49
CA ARG A 74 -6.02 0.81 -7.08
C ARG A 74 -6.53 1.19 -5.71
N GLY A 75 -5.71 1.83 -4.91
CA GLY A 75 -6.12 2.35 -3.63
C GLY A 75 -5.32 3.55 -3.15
N THR A 76 -5.65 3.97 -1.95
CA THR A 76 -4.94 5.02 -1.21
C THR A 76 -4.45 4.45 0.11
N ALA A 77 -3.28 4.92 0.54
CA ALA A 77 -2.69 4.58 1.81
C ALA A 77 -1.99 5.82 2.38
N ALA A 78 -1.75 5.80 3.69
CA ALA A 78 -0.95 6.81 4.36
C ALA A 78 0.28 6.14 4.98
N MET A 79 1.39 6.88 5.02
CA MET A 79 2.52 6.50 5.86
C MET A 79 2.02 6.34 7.30
N THR A 80 2.31 5.18 7.90
CA THR A 80 2.17 5.02 9.34
C THR A 80 3.34 5.79 9.95
N GLY A 81 3.09 6.94 10.57
CA GLY A 81 4.13 7.70 11.25
C GLY A 81 4.80 6.83 12.32
N ASP A 82 6.12 6.94 12.45
CA ASP A 82 6.85 6.52 13.66
C ASP A 82 6.30 7.23 14.91
#